data_AF-A0A7Y6YLW9-F1
#
_entry.id   AF-A0A7Y6YLW9-F1
#
_cell.length_a   1.000
_cell.length_b   1.000
_cell.length_c   1.000
_cell.angle_alpha   90.00
_cell.angle_beta   90.00
_cell.angle_gamma   90.00
#
_symmetry.space_group_name_H-M   'P 1'
#
loop_
_entity.id
_entity.type
_entity.pdbx_description
1 polymer ?
#
loop_
_entity_poly.entity_id
_entity_poly.type
_entity_poly.pdbx_seq_one_letter_code
_entity_poly.pdbx_strand_id
1 'polypeptide(L)'
;MSDEISTSAEAAEAAVLPCVHEVHADPEACAGLTKVPEKLQKPDAAKSPARWAYERLILYIQNFEQQLDAEHEVAMGFTGGNTGVLRIEGMGYFDPDIITYYGSEPDGSRTQLVQHVSQLNVMLRAVPKAREEEPANRIGFRLASDLQQE
;
A
#
# COMPACT_ATOMS: atom_id res chain seq x y z
N MET A 1 9.57 -16.50 28.91
CA MET A 1 9.64 -15.05 29.17
C MET A 1 10.90 -14.59 28.49
N SER A 2 10.78 -14.16 27.24
CA SER A 2 11.89 -13.64 26.47
C SER A 2 11.86 -12.14 26.68
N ASP A 3 12.71 -11.61 27.54
CA ASP A 3 12.94 -10.17 27.60
C ASP A 3 13.58 -9.76 26.28
N GLU A 4 12.78 -9.20 25.39
CA GLU A 4 13.25 -8.62 24.13
C GLU A 4 13.98 -7.32 24.50
N ILE A 5 15.31 -7.39 24.57
CA ILE A 5 16.16 -6.24 24.85
C ILE A 5 16.07 -5.33 23.62
N SER A 6 15.14 -4.37 23.64
CA SER A 6 15.12 -3.30 22.65
C SER A 6 16.36 -2.43 22.86
N THR A 7 17.25 -2.49 21.88
CA THR A 7 18.47 -1.71 21.82
C THR A 7 18.14 -0.23 21.61
N SER A 8 19.01 0.65 22.10
CA SER A 8 18.90 2.10 21.87
C SER A 8 18.83 2.50 20.39
N ALA A 9 19.27 1.62 19.48
CA ALA A 9 19.15 1.82 18.04
C ALA A 9 17.70 1.64 17.56
N GLU A 10 17.02 0.58 17.98
CA GLU A 10 15.61 0.32 17.63
C GLU A 10 14.68 1.42 18.18
N ALA A 11 14.95 1.91 19.39
CA ALA A 11 14.23 3.05 19.97
C ALA A 11 14.47 4.36 19.19
N ALA A 12 15.68 4.56 18.65
CA ALA A 12 16.00 5.73 17.84
C ALA A 12 15.38 5.65 16.45
N GLU A 13 15.34 4.46 15.83
CA GLU A 13 14.64 4.21 14.56
C GLU A 13 13.14 4.41 14.68
N ALA A 14 12.52 3.97 15.79
CA ALA A 14 11.10 4.20 16.08
C ALA A 14 10.74 5.70 16.28
N ALA A 15 11.74 6.53 16.62
CA ALA A 15 11.58 7.97 16.79
C ALA A 15 11.83 8.77 15.49
N VAL A 16 12.24 8.12 14.40
CA VAL A 16 12.47 8.79 13.11
C VAL A 16 11.14 9.26 12.54
N LEU A 17 11.08 10.56 12.20
CA LEU A 17 9.96 11.14 11.46
C LEU A 17 9.85 10.44 10.10
N PRO A 18 8.66 9.93 9.74
CA PRO A 18 8.43 9.37 8.41
C PRO A 18 8.78 10.40 7.34
N CYS A 19 9.80 10.11 6.55
CA CYS A 19 10.25 10.94 5.44
C CYS A 19 10.09 10.15 4.15
N VAL A 20 9.27 10.67 3.24
CA VAL A 20 9.27 10.22 1.84
C VAL A 20 10.34 11.00 1.12
N HIS A 21 11.29 10.30 0.51
CA HIS A 21 12.31 10.90 -0.34
C HIS A 21 12.34 10.16 -1.67
N GLU A 22 12.10 10.90 -2.75
CA GLU A 22 12.08 10.37 -4.11
C GLU A 22 12.86 11.30 -5.04
N VAL A 23 13.54 10.72 -6.02
CA VAL A 23 14.25 11.45 -7.07
C VAL A 23 13.80 10.87 -8.40
N HIS A 24 13.30 11.72 -9.28
CA HIS A 24 12.74 11.33 -10.58
C HIS A 24 13.65 11.81 -11.70
N ALA A 25 13.74 11.03 -12.79
CA ALA A 25 14.56 11.38 -13.95
C ALA A 25 14.04 12.64 -14.67
N ASP A 26 12.72 12.80 -14.70
CA ASP A 26 12.04 14.04 -15.08
C ASP A 26 11.53 14.73 -13.80
N PRO A 27 12.10 15.87 -13.38
CA PRO A 27 11.66 16.60 -12.20
C PRO A 27 10.22 17.13 -12.28
N GLU A 28 9.70 17.34 -13.49
CA GLU A 28 8.35 17.89 -13.74
C GLU A 28 7.30 16.77 -13.93
N ALA A 29 7.74 15.51 -14.09
CA ALA A 29 6.85 14.36 -14.05
C ALA A 29 6.34 14.20 -12.62
N CYS A 30 5.18 14.79 -12.36
CA CYS A 30 4.51 14.84 -11.06
C CYS A 30 3.91 13.47 -10.66
N ALA A 31 4.75 12.42 -10.64
CA ALA A 31 4.35 11.04 -10.40
C ALA A 31 4.71 10.54 -8.98
N GLY A 32 5.48 11.32 -8.22
CA GLY A 32 5.96 10.94 -6.90
C GLY A 32 4.97 11.21 -5.77
N LEU A 33 5.20 10.57 -4.62
CA LEU A 33 4.47 10.86 -3.38
C LEU A 33 4.85 12.23 -2.83
N THR A 34 4.13 13.27 -3.25
CA THR A 34 4.41 14.66 -2.86
C THR A 34 3.77 15.08 -1.54
N LYS A 35 2.79 14.32 -1.04
CA LYS A 35 2.01 14.65 0.16
C LYS A 35 1.83 13.43 1.05
N VAL A 36 2.40 13.50 2.24
CA VAL A 36 2.12 12.55 3.33
C VAL A 36 1.05 13.19 4.22
N PRO A 37 -0.07 12.51 4.52
CA PRO A 37 -1.06 13.02 5.48
C PRO A 37 -0.45 13.37 6.83
N GLU A 38 -0.90 14.44 7.50
CA GLU A 38 -0.33 14.91 8.77
C GLU A 38 -0.30 13.84 9.87
N LYS A 39 -1.31 12.95 9.89
CA LYS A 39 -1.38 11.81 10.82
C LYS A 39 -0.20 10.83 10.66
N LEU A 40 0.37 10.75 9.46
CA LEU A 40 1.51 9.89 9.13
C LEU A 40 2.85 10.63 9.23
N GLN A 41 2.85 11.94 9.50
CA GLN A 41 4.08 12.73 9.66
C GLN A 41 4.60 12.72 11.10
N LYS A 42 3.90 12.10 12.05
CA LYS A 42 4.32 12.03 13.45
C LYS A 42 4.94 10.67 13.75
N PRO A 43 6.03 10.60 14.53
CA PRO A 43 6.55 9.33 15.01
C PRO A 43 5.50 8.68 15.90
N ASP A 44 5.23 7.41 15.65
CA ASP A 44 4.32 6.60 16.46
C ASP A 44 4.99 5.27 16.77
N ALA A 45 5.67 5.23 17.91
CA ALA A 45 6.40 4.06 18.38
C ALA A 45 5.48 2.88 18.74
N ALA A 46 4.15 3.09 18.79
CA ALA A 46 3.20 2.02 19.04
C ALA A 46 2.76 1.29 17.77
N LYS A 47 3.09 1.80 16.57
CA LYS A 47 2.72 1.16 15.31
C LYS A 47 3.56 -0.08 15.04
N SER A 48 2.88 -1.18 14.78
CA SER A 48 3.53 -2.39 14.30
C SER A 48 4.15 -2.20 12.91
N PRO A 49 5.11 -3.06 12.53
CA PRO A 49 5.61 -3.13 11.15
C PRO A 49 4.48 -3.28 10.10
N ALA A 50 3.47 -4.12 10.37
CA ALA A 50 2.34 -4.32 9.46
C ALA A 50 1.51 -3.04 9.27
N ARG A 51 1.20 -2.34 10.36
CA ARG A 51 0.43 -1.08 10.30
C ARG A 51 1.19 -0.01 9.52
N TRP A 52 2.49 0.14 9.80
CA TRP A 52 3.35 1.05 9.04
C TRP A 52 3.34 0.74 7.55
N ALA A 53 3.45 -0.53 7.16
CA ALA A 53 3.43 -0.93 5.76
C ALA A 53 2.06 -0.69 5.11
N TYR A 54 0.96 -1.03 5.79
CA TYR A 54 -0.40 -0.79 5.33
C TYR A 54 -0.67 0.68 5.01
N GLU A 55 -0.38 1.58 5.95
CA GLU A 55 -0.61 3.02 5.77
C GLU A 55 0.19 3.58 4.58
N ARG A 56 1.45 3.16 4.42
CA ARG A 56 2.31 3.62 3.30
C ARG A 56 1.87 3.05 1.96
N LEU A 57 1.45 1.79 1.90
CA LEU A 57 0.94 1.18 0.67
C LEU A 57 -0.32 1.88 0.16
N ILE A 58 -1.19 2.33 1.06
CA ILE A 58 -2.37 3.12 0.69
C ILE A 58 -1.97 4.40 -0.04
N LEU A 59 -0.94 5.10 0.43
CA LEU A 59 -0.44 6.30 -0.25
C LEU A 59 0.05 5.97 -1.66
N TYR A 60 0.84 4.90 -1.82
CA TYR A 60 1.32 4.48 -3.14
C TYR A 60 0.17 4.12 -4.09
N ILE A 61 -0.83 3.36 -3.62
CA ILE A 61 -1.99 2.96 -4.43
C ILE A 61 -2.80 4.20 -4.85
N GLN A 62 -3.08 5.10 -3.91
CA GLN A 62 -3.81 6.33 -4.20
C GLN A 62 -3.06 7.21 -5.22
N ASN A 63 -1.75 7.39 -5.02
CA ASN A 63 -0.91 8.18 -5.92
C ASN A 63 -0.82 7.55 -7.32
N PHE A 64 -0.75 6.22 -7.41
CA PHE A 64 -0.80 5.51 -8.68
C PHE A 64 -2.15 5.70 -9.38
N GLU A 65 -3.25 5.54 -8.66
CA GLU A 65 -4.60 5.72 -9.21
C GLU A 65 -4.90 7.15 -9.67
N GLN A 66 -4.30 8.18 -9.04
CA GLN A 66 -4.42 9.58 -9.47
C GLN A 66 -3.85 9.82 -10.88
N GLN A 67 -2.94 8.97 -11.33
CA GLN A 67 -2.28 9.07 -12.62
C GLN A 67 -2.96 8.22 -13.71
N LEU A 68 -3.98 7.42 -13.35
CA LEU A 68 -4.69 6.57 -14.30
C LEU A 68 -5.84 7.31 -14.98
N ASP A 69 -6.03 7.02 -16.26
CA ASP A 69 -7.22 7.40 -17.02
C ASP A 69 -8.46 6.64 -16.56
N ALA A 70 -9.64 7.03 -17.07
CA ALA A 70 -10.92 6.45 -16.70
C ALA A 70 -11.13 4.99 -17.17
N GLU A 71 -10.25 4.45 -18.00
CA GLU A 71 -10.39 3.13 -18.61
C GLU A 71 -9.54 2.07 -17.91
N HIS A 72 -8.57 2.50 -17.11
CA HIS A 72 -7.70 1.61 -16.34
C HIS A 72 -8.02 1.63 -14.85
N GLU A 73 -7.81 0.49 -14.20
CA GLU A 73 -7.84 0.28 -12.76
C GLU A 73 -6.48 -0.22 -12.27
N VAL A 74 -6.23 -0.10 -10.97
CA VAL A 74 -5.02 -0.61 -10.35
C VAL A 74 -5.15 -2.11 -10.09
N ALA A 75 -4.06 -2.83 -10.34
CA ALA A 75 -3.89 -4.21 -9.94
C ALA A 75 -2.49 -4.43 -9.36
N MET A 76 -2.36 -5.43 -8.51
CA MET A 76 -1.09 -5.79 -7.87
C MET A 76 -0.52 -7.06 -8.47
N GLY A 77 0.76 -7.00 -8.84
CA GLY A 77 1.58 -8.17 -9.09
C GLY A 77 2.43 -8.48 -7.87
N PHE A 78 2.48 -9.76 -7.49
CA PHE A 78 3.35 -10.25 -6.43
C PHE A 78 4.58 -10.90 -7.05
N THR A 79 5.72 -10.26 -6.93
CA THR A 79 6.97 -10.76 -7.51
C THR A 79 7.58 -11.80 -6.58
N GLY A 80 7.47 -13.08 -6.93
CA GLY A 80 7.98 -14.19 -6.11
C GLY A 80 7.24 -15.51 -6.28
N GLY A 81 6.07 -15.49 -6.91
CA GLY A 81 5.32 -16.69 -7.30
C GLY A 81 4.79 -16.58 -8.72
N ASN A 82 4.29 -17.69 -9.26
CA ASN A 82 3.56 -17.74 -10.53
C ASN A 82 2.17 -17.07 -10.43
N THR A 83 1.92 -16.36 -9.33
CA THR A 83 0.67 -15.73 -8.96
C THR A 83 0.45 -14.55 -9.89
N GLY A 84 -0.66 -14.60 -10.63
CA GLY A 84 -1.02 -13.60 -11.61
C GLY A 84 -1.26 -12.21 -11.02
N VAL A 85 -1.83 -11.34 -11.86
CA VAL A 85 -2.20 -9.99 -11.48
C VAL A 85 -3.51 -10.03 -10.68
N LEU A 86 -3.50 -9.50 -9.46
CA LEU A 86 -4.69 -9.36 -8.61
C LEU A 86 -5.29 -7.97 -8.78
N ARG A 87 -6.51 -7.86 -9.31
CA ARG A 87 -7.26 -6.60 -9.28
C ARG A 87 -7.64 -6.31 -7.84
N ILE A 88 -7.07 -5.26 -7.26
CA ILE A 88 -7.21 -4.98 -5.84
C ILE A 88 -8.57 -4.37 -5.53
N GLU A 89 -9.25 -4.95 -4.55
CA GLU A 89 -10.56 -4.50 -4.08
C GLU A 89 -10.51 -4.07 -2.61
N GLY A 90 -9.47 -4.48 -1.88
CA GLY A 90 -9.28 -4.08 -0.48
C GLY A 90 -7.93 -4.51 0.08
N MET A 91 -7.61 -3.94 1.23
CA MET A 91 -6.42 -4.28 2.01
C MET A 91 -6.74 -4.30 3.50
N GLY A 92 -5.93 -5.01 4.26
CA GLY A 92 -5.94 -4.96 5.72
C GLY A 92 -4.57 -5.30 6.29
N TYR A 93 -4.44 -5.11 7.60
CA TYR A 93 -3.28 -5.53 8.36
C TYR A 93 -3.72 -6.22 9.64
N PHE A 94 -2.84 -7.05 10.20
CA PHE A 94 -3.02 -7.62 11.52
C PHE A 94 -1.69 -7.59 12.27
N ASP A 95 -1.71 -6.90 13.41
CA ASP A 95 -0.50 -6.67 14.21
C ASP A 95 0.09 -8.00 14.72
N PRO A 96 1.43 -8.14 14.72
CA PRO A 96 2.41 -7.10 14.36
C PRO A 96 2.86 -7.11 12.88
N ASP A 97 2.53 -8.15 12.12
CA ASP A 97 3.33 -8.48 10.92
C ASP A 97 2.57 -8.98 9.69
N ILE A 98 1.24 -9.13 9.74
CA ILE A 98 0.47 -9.64 8.60
C ILE A 98 -0.14 -8.50 7.78
N ILE A 99 -0.03 -8.60 6.46
CA ILE A 99 -0.77 -7.77 5.50
C ILE A 99 -1.65 -8.68 4.65
N THR A 100 -2.88 -8.25 4.42
CA THR A 100 -3.86 -8.96 3.60
C THR A 100 -4.29 -8.10 2.43
N TYR A 101 -4.40 -8.72 1.26
CA TYR A 101 -4.93 -8.12 0.04
C TYR A 101 -6.14 -8.91 -0.43
N TYR A 102 -7.20 -8.21 -0.79
CA TYR A 102 -8.43 -8.77 -1.33
C TYR A 102 -8.60 -8.32 -2.76
N GLY A 103 -9.07 -9.21 -3.61
CA GLY A 103 -9.32 -8.87 -5.00
C GLY A 103 -9.84 -10.02 -5.82
N SER A 104 -9.77 -9.82 -7.13
CA SER A 104 -10.15 -10.81 -8.11
C SER A 104 -9.05 -11.03 -9.15
N GLU A 105 -8.91 -12.26 -9.63
CA GLU A 105 -8.05 -12.59 -10.77
C GLU A 105 -8.71 -12.20 -12.11
N PRO A 106 -7.97 -12.27 -13.24
CA PRO A 106 -8.52 -11.90 -14.56
C PRO A 106 -9.76 -12.70 -14.97
N ASP A 107 -9.93 -13.92 -14.46
CA ASP A 107 -11.10 -14.77 -14.71
C ASP A 107 -12.29 -14.45 -13.78
N GLY A 108 -12.13 -13.48 -12.88
CA GLY A 108 -13.14 -13.07 -11.90
C GLY A 108 -13.18 -13.95 -10.64
N SER A 109 -12.27 -14.91 -10.49
CA SER A 109 -12.16 -15.69 -9.25
C SER A 109 -11.72 -14.80 -8.10
N ARG A 110 -12.38 -14.96 -6.95
CA ARG A 110 -12.03 -14.23 -5.73
C ARG A 110 -10.73 -14.76 -5.18
N THR A 111 -9.78 -13.86 -4.95
CA THR A 111 -8.46 -14.19 -4.46
C THR A 111 -8.11 -13.31 -3.26
N GLN A 112 -7.52 -13.93 -2.25
CA GLN A 112 -7.00 -13.26 -1.08
C GLN A 112 -5.54 -13.65 -0.93
N LEU A 113 -4.65 -12.67 -0.85
CA LEU A 113 -3.27 -12.91 -0.48
C LEU A 113 -3.06 -12.48 0.97
N VAL A 114 -2.52 -13.40 1.78
CA VAL A 114 -2.07 -13.12 3.15
C VAL A 114 -0.56 -13.32 3.18
N GLN A 115 0.18 -12.29 3.55
CA GLN A 115 1.65 -12.36 3.61
C GLN A 115 2.21 -11.62 4.81
N HIS A 116 3.38 -12.07 5.26
CA HIS A 116 4.15 -11.39 6.28
C HIS A 116 4.81 -10.13 5.70
N VAL A 117 4.88 -9.04 6.47
CA VAL A 117 5.40 -7.73 6.05
C VAL A 117 6.86 -7.78 5.61
N SER A 118 7.67 -8.67 6.18
CA SER A 118 9.07 -8.86 5.74
C SER A 118 9.21 -9.43 4.32
N GLN A 119 8.14 -9.99 3.76
CA GLN A 119 8.10 -10.53 2.39
C GLN A 119 7.46 -9.54 1.41
N LEU A 120 7.19 -8.29 1.85
CA LEU A 120 6.50 -7.30 1.06
C LEU A 120 7.25 -7.03 -0.26
N ASN A 121 6.61 -7.40 -1.36
CA ASN A 121 7.03 -7.01 -2.69
C ASN A 121 5.78 -6.74 -3.54
N VAL A 122 5.56 -5.47 -3.88
CA VAL A 122 4.34 -4.99 -4.53
C VAL A 122 4.70 -4.27 -5.80
N MET A 123 4.10 -4.70 -6.90
CA MET A 123 4.14 -4.01 -8.18
C MET A 123 2.73 -3.55 -8.52
N LEU A 124 2.53 -2.24 -8.65
CA LEU A 124 1.27 -1.67 -9.14
C LEU A 124 1.26 -1.67 -10.68
N ARG A 125 0.18 -2.13 -11.27
CA ARG A 125 -0.04 -2.16 -12.72
C ARG A 125 -1.39 -1.54 -13.06
N ALA A 126 -1.42 -0.83 -14.17
CA ALA A 126 -2.66 -0.40 -14.80
C ALA A 126 -3.23 -1.56 -15.61
N VAL A 127 -4.49 -1.93 -15.36
CA VAL A 127 -5.22 -2.96 -16.12
C VAL A 127 -6.55 -2.38 -16.60
N PRO A 128 -7.10 -2.81 -17.75
CA PRO A 128 -8.42 -2.34 -18.19
C PRO A 128 -9.50 -2.59 -17.12
N LYS A 129 -10.48 -1.69 -17.01
CA LYS A 129 -11.65 -1.87 -16.14
C LYS A 129 -12.37 -3.20 -16.41
N ALA A 130 -12.93 -3.81 -15.36
CA ALA A 130 -13.56 -5.12 -15.48
C ALA A 130 -14.87 -5.08 -16.28
N ARG A 131 -15.58 -3.95 -16.23
CA ARG A 131 -16.85 -3.72 -16.92
C ARG A 131 -16.79 -2.39 -17.66
N GLU A 132 -17.03 -2.40 -18.96
CA GLU A 132 -16.90 -1.20 -19.78
C GLU A 132 -17.92 -0.10 -19.45
N GLU A 133 -19.10 -0.49 -18.95
CA GLU A 133 -20.20 0.42 -18.64
C GLU A 133 -20.08 1.07 -17.25
N GLU A 134 -19.23 0.53 -16.37
CA GLU A 134 -19.04 1.03 -15.01
C GLU A 134 -17.83 1.98 -14.95
N PRO A 135 -17.86 2.99 -14.06
CA PRO A 135 -16.67 3.81 -13.79
C PRO A 135 -15.56 2.94 -13.20
N ALA A 136 -14.31 3.24 -13.54
CA ALA A 136 -13.15 2.55 -12.98
C ALA A 136 -13.16 2.58 -11.45
N ASN A 137 -12.97 1.42 -10.84
CA ASN A 137 -12.80 1.28 -9.40
C ASN A 137 -11.50 1.94 -8.95
N ARG A 138 -11.62 2.70 -7.86
CA ARG A 138 -10.58 3.56 -7.30
C ARG A 138 -10.46 3.32 -5.79
N ILE A 139 -9.87 2.19 -5.41
CA ILE A 139 -9.82 1.73 -4.01
C ILE A 139 -8.86 2.59 -3.18
N GLY A 140 -7.79 3.12 -3.78
CA GLY A 140 -6.80 3.96 -3.09
C GLY A 140 -7.41 5.19 -2.43
N PHE A 141 -8.41 5.82 -3.06
CA PHE A 141 -9.12 6.96 -2.48
C PHE A 141 -10.00 6.57 -1.29
N ARG A 142 -10.64 5.40 -1.34
CA ARG A 142 -11.46 4.89 -0.22
C ARG A 142 -10.56 4.55 0.98
N LEU A 143 -9.47 3.84 0.72
CA LEU A 143 -8.46 3.51 1.73
C LEU A 143 -7.85 4.77 2.37
N ALA A 144 -7.50 5.77 1.56
CA ALA A 144 -6.96 7.02 2.07
C ALA A 144 -7.96 7.83 2.91
N SER A 145 -9.26 7.78 2.56
CA SER A 145 -10.32 8.39 3.36
C SER A 145 -10.50 7.69 4.71
N ASP A 146 -10.38 6.36 4.75
CA ASP A 146 -10.47 5.56 5.97
C ASP A 146 -9.32 5.90 6.94
N LEU A 147 -8.08 5.99 6.43
CA LEU A 147 -6.92 6.46 7.20
C LEU A 147 -7.08 7.86 7.80
N GLN A 148 -7.91 8.72 7.21
CA GLN A 148 -8.19 10.04 7.76
C GLN A 148 -9.24 10.03 8.86
N GLN A 149 -10.12 9.02 8.89
CA GLN A 149 -11.19 8.89 9.87
C GLN A 149 -10.75 8.18 11.15
N GLU A 150 -9.80 7.25 11.06
CA GLU A 150 -9.10 6.64 12.22
C GLU A 150 -8.24 7.65 12.99
#